data_AF-A0A944Y742-F1
#
_entry.id   AF-A0A944Y742-F1
#
_cell.length_a   1.000
_cell.length_b   1.000
_cell.length_c   1.000
_cell.angle_alpha   90.00
_cell.angle_beta   90.00
_cell.angle_gamma   90.00
#
_symmetry.space_group_name_H-M   'P 1'
#
loop_
_entity.id
_entity.type
_entity.pdbx_description
1 polymer ?
#
loop_
_entity_poly.entity_id
_entity_poly.type
_entity_poly.pdbx_seq_one_letter_code
_entity_poly.pdbx_strand_id
1 'polypeptide(L)' 'MRTETLIIEGSRLLILGNYPAARTTFEQANELEPNNAVVYFKLAELDMIFNATEAALVHINRAIALDAENKFYLIFKG' A
#
# COMPACT_ATOMS: atom_id res chain seq x y z
N MET A 1 -2.85 16.01 -4.18
CA MET A 1 -3.22 16.69 -2.91
C MET A 1 -4.09 15.86 -1.97
N ARG A 2 -5.26 15.32 -2.37
CA ARG A 2 -6.10 14.51 -1.45
C ARG A 2 -5.52 13.13 -1.17
N THR A 3 -5.03 12.44 -2.20
CA THR A 3 -4.44 11.08 -2.10
C THR A 3 -3.15 11.06 -1.29
N GLU A 4 -2.22 11.98 -1.53
CA GLU A 4 -0.94 12.06 -0.79
C GLU A 4 -1.18 12.25 0.71
N THR A 5 -2.15 13.09 1.09
CA THR A 5 -2.55 13.28 2.49
C THR A 5 -3.08 11.98 3.10
N LEU A 6 -3.91 11.23 2.37
CA LEU A 6 -4.40 9.92 2.82
C LEU A 6 -3.27 8.89 2.95
N ILE A 7 -2.31 8.87 2.03
CA ILE A 7 -1.14 7.97 2.12
C ILE A 7 -0.31 8.29 3.37
N ILE A 8 -0.08 9.58 3.65
CA ILE A 8 0.66 10.03 4.85
C ILE A 8 -0.10 9.64 6.12
N GLU A 9 -1.41 9.90 6.16
CA GLU A 9 -2.29 9.54 7.27
C GLU A 9 -2.30 8.03 7.53
N GLY A 10 -2.52 7.23 6.49
CA GLY A 10 -2.51 5.77 6.57
C GLY A 10 -1.16 5.25 7.03
N SER A 11 -0.05 5.83 6.56
CA SER A 11 1.29 5.48 7.01
C SER A 11 1.52 5.82 8.48
N ARG A 12 0.98 6.94 8.97
CA ARG A 12 1.02 7.27 10.40
C ARG A 12 0.22 6.26 11.23
N LEU A 13 -0.99 5.92 10.79
CA LEU A 13 -1.84 4.93 11.46
C LEU A 13 -1.19 3.54 11.50
N LEU A 14 -0.51 3.15 10.42
CA LEU A 14 0.30 1.93 10.33
C LEU A 14 1.41 1.91 11.39
N ILE A 15 2.19 2.99 11.49
CA ILE A 15 3.27 3.13 12.50
C ILE A 15 2.71 3.07 13.93
N LEU A 16 1.51 3.62 14.16
CA LEU A 16 0.82 3.59 15.44
C LEU A 16 0.16 2.24 15.75
N GLY A 17 0.23 1.26 14.84
CA GLY A 17 -0.40 -0.05 15.00
C GLY A 17 -1.92 -0.06 14.81
N ASN A 18 -2.51 1.05 14.37
CA ASN A 18 -3.94 1.10 14.05
C ASN A 18 -4.19 0.60 12.62
N TYR A 19 -3.94 -0.69 12.42
CA TYR A 19 -4.01 -1.34 11.12
C TYR A 19 -5.39 -1.28 10.44
N PRO A 20 -6.53 -1.43 11.14
CA PRO A 20 -7.84 -1.29 10.51
C PRO A 20 -8.05 0.10 9.93
N ALA A 21 -7.71 1.15 10.70
CA ALA A 21 -7.82 2.53 10.20
C ALA A 21 -6.85 2.78 9.04
N ALA A 22 -5.60 2.30 9.15
CA ALA A 22 -4.63 2.43 8.06
C ALA A 22 -5.14 1.81 6.75
N ARG A 23 -5.71 0.60 6.82
CA ARG A 23 -6.30 -0.07 5.65
C ARG A 23 -7.40 0.77 5.03
N THR A 24 -8.39 1.20 5.82
CA THR A 24 -9.49 2.04 5.30
C THR A 24 -8.96 3.32 4.67
N THR A 25 -7.94 3.96 5.26
CA THR A 25 -7.35 5.17 4.69
C THR A 25 -6.64 4.90 3.36
N PHE A 26 -5.91 3.79 3.22
CA PHE A 26 -5.28 3.43 1.95
C PHE A 26 -6.30 3.01 0.89
N GLU A 27 -7.39 2.34 1.27
CA GLU A 27 -8.49 2.02 0.36
C GLU A 27 -9.17 3.28 -0.18
N GLN A 28 -9.39 4.29 0.66
CA GLN A 28 -9.87 5.60 0.22
C GLN A 28 -8.88 6.29 -0.74
N ALA A 29 -7.58 6.19 -0.47
CA ALA A 29 -6.56 6.70 -1.38
C ALA A 29 -6.60 5.97 -2.74
N ASN A 30 -6.83 4.66 -2.73
CA ASN A 30 -6.96 3.83 -3.92
C ASN A 30 -8.21 4.19 -4.74
N GLU A 31 -9.33 4.49 -4.07
CA GLU A 31 -10.56 4.95 -4.74
C GLU A 31 -10.36 6.29 -5.47
N LEU A 32 -9.58 7.20 -4.87
CA LEU A 32 -9.29 8.50 -5.48
C LEU A 32 -8.27 8.39 -6.63
N GLU A 33 -7.26 7.55 -6.49
CA GLU A 33 -6.25 7.31 -7.53
C GLU A 33 -5.95 5.81 -7.70
N PRO A 34 -6.76 5.10 -8.50
CA PRO A 34 -6.61 3.64 -8.71
C PRO A 34 -5.33 3.22 -9.45
N ASN A 35 -4.53 4.18 -9.91
CA ASN A 35 -3.26 3.96 -10.62
C ASN A 35 -2.06 4.50 -9.84
N ASN A 36 -2.19 4.68 -8.52
CA ASN A 36 -1.09 5.13 -7.67
C ASN A 36 -0.32 3.92 -7.11
N ALA A 37 0.91 3.70 -7.58
CA ALA A 37 1.74 2.57 -7.19
C ALA A 37 2.01 2.52 -5.67
N VAL A 38 2.14 3.68 -5.02
CA VAL A 38 2.45 3.79 -3.59
C VAL A 38 1.30 3.22 -2.76
N VAL A 39 0.05 3.46 -3.14
CA VAL A 39 -1.11 2.95 -2.40
C VAL A 39 -1.13 1.42 -2.39
N TYR A 40 -0.87 0.80 -3.54
CA TYR A 40 -0.78 -0.66 -3.62
C TYR A 40 0.39 -1.21 -2.82
N PHE A 41 1.54 -0.53 -2.81
CA PHE A 41 2.65 -0.91 -1.93
C PHE A 41 2.24 -0.85 -0.44
N LYS A 42 1.55 0.21 -0.01
CA LYS A 42 1.06 0.34 1.37
C LYS A 42 0.05 -0.74 1.76
N LEU A 43 -0.83 -1.14 0.85
CA LEU A 43 -1.75 -2.27 1.08
C LEU A 43 -0.99 -3.60 1.18
N ALA A 44 0.06 -3.80 0.37
CA ALA A 44 0.91 -4.98 0.46
C ALA A 44 1.66 -5.06 1.81
N GLU A 45 2.19 -3.94 2.32
CA GLU A 45 2.81 -3.86 3.65
C GLU A 45 1.83 -4.31 4.75
N LEU A 46 0.58 -3.84 4.70
CA LEU A 46 -0.47 -4.25 5.64
C LEU A 46 -0.79 -5.74 5.53
N ASP A 47 -0.95 -6.27 4.32
CA ASP A 47 -1.23 -7.69 4.12
C ASP A 47 -0.12 -8.59 4.69
N MET A 48 1.14 -8.17 4.54
CA MET A 48 2.28 -8.87 5.14
C MET A 48 2.22 -8.89 6.67
N ILE A 49 1.84 -7.78 7.31
CA ILE A 49 1.65 -7.71 8.78
C ILE A 49 0.60 -8.73 9.24
N PHE A 50 -0.44 -8.97 8.44
CA PHE A 50 -1.48 -9.94 8.74
C PHE A 50 -1.18 -11.37 8.26
N ASN A 51 0.04 -11.65 7.78
CA ASN A 51 0.41 -12.92 7.15
C ASN A 51 -0.50 -13.32 5.96
N ALA A 52 -1.14 -12.35 5.32
CA ALA A 52 -1.98 -12.54 4.15
C ALA A 52 -1.12 -12.52 2.87
N THR A 53 -0.18 -13.46 2.76
CA THR A 53 0.86 -13.48 1.73
C THR A 53 0.31 -13.43 0.30
N GLU A 54 -0.80 -14.11 0.02
CA GLU A 54 -1.43 -14.08 -1.31
C GLU A 54 -1.94 -12.68 -1.66
N ALA A 55 -2.61 -12.00 -0.72
CA ALA A 55 -3.08 -10.64 -0.92
C ALA A 55 -1.92 -9.65 -1.06
N ALA A 56 -0.87 -9.81 -0.26
CA ALA A 56 0.35 -9.01 -0.36
C ALA A 56 1.00 -9.14 -1.75
N LEU A 57 1.06 -10.37 -2.30
CA LEU A 57 1.57 -10.62 -3.64
C LEU A 57 0.71 -9.97 -4.72
N VAL A 58 -0.61 -9.99 -4.60
CA VAL A 58 -1.51 -9.29 -5.53
C VAL A 58 -1.22 -7.79 -5.53
N HIS A 59 -1.15 -7.16 -4.36
CA HIS A 59 -0.93 -5.73 -4.24
C HIS A 59 0.48 -5.31 -4.68
N ILE A 60 1.55 -6.02 -4.29
CA ILE A 60 2.90 -5.66 -4.71
C ILE A 60 3.09 -5.84 -6.22
N ASN A 61 2.48 -6.85 -6.83
CA ASN A 61 2.53 -7.02 -8.29
C ASN A 61 1.84 -5.85 -9.01
N ARG A 62 0.75 -5.33 -8.45
CA ARG A 62 0.09 -4.13 -8.99
C ARG A 62 0.96 -2.88 -8.85
N ALA A 63 1.65 -2.70 -7.72
CA ALA A 63 2.61 -1.61 -7.54
C ALA A 63 3.75 -1.67 -8.57
N ILE A 64 4.35 -2.85 -8.77
CA ILE A 64 5.41 -3.09 -9.78
C ILE A 64 4.90 -2.83 -11.20
N ALA A 65 3.67 -3.23 -11.52
CA ALA A 65 3.10 -2.98 -12.85
C ALA A 65 2.88 -1.49 -13.15
N LEU A 66 2.69 -0.67 -12.12
CA LEU A 66 2.50 0.77 -12.24
C LEU A 66 3.83 1.55 -12.23
N ASP A 67 4.84 1.03 -11.53
CA ASP A 67 6.17 1.63 -11.43
C ASP A 67 7.24 0.52 -11.32
N ALA A 68 7.64 0.02 -12.49
CA ALA A 68 8.54 -1.14 -12.60
C ALA A 68 10.01 -0.81 -12.30
N GLU A 69 10.37 0.47 -12.32
CA GLU A 69 11.74 0.93 -12.05
C GLU A 69 12.00 1.10 -10.53
N ASN A 70 10.95 1.04 -9.72
CA ASN A 70 11.04 1.18 -8.29
C ASN A 70 11.64 -0.06 -7.62
N LYS A 71 12.94 0.05 -7.32
CA LYS A 71 13.71 -1.02 -6.67
C LYS A 71 13.13 -1.45 -5.33
N PHE A 72 12.47 -0.56 -4.58
CA PHE A 72 11.87 -0.93 -3.29
C PHE A 72 10.75 -1.95 -3.47
N TYR A 73 9.95 -1.86 -4.53
CA TYR A 73 8.88 -2.83 -4.77
C TYR A 73 9.42 -4.20 -5.16
N LEU A 74 10.51 -4.22 -5.93
CA LEU A 74 11.19 -5.46 -6.28
C LEU A 74 11.83 -6.12 -5.05
N ILE A 75 12.45 -5.33 -4.17
CA ILE A 75 13.02 -5.80 -2.91
C ILE A 75 11.93 -6.29 -1.96
N PHE A 76 10.78 -5.63 -1.89
CA PHE A 76 9.68 -6.07 -1.03
C PHE A 76 9.06 -7.41 -1.50
N LYS A 77 8.98 -7.62 -2.81
CA LYS A 77 8.42 -8.85 -3.39
C LYS A 77 9.34 -10.06 -3.19
N GLY A 78 10.65 -9.85 -3.24
CA GLY A 78 11.68 -10.90 -3.20
C GLY A 78 12.13 -11.24 -1.80
#